data_AF-A0A7C4QZQ3-F1
#
_entry.id   AF-A0A7C4QZQ3-F1
#
_cell.length_a   1.000
_cell.length_b   1.000
_cell.length_c   1.000
_cell.angle_alpha   90.00
_cell.angle_beta   90.00
_cell.angle_gamma   90.00
#
_symmetry.space_group_name_H-M   'P 1'
#
loop_
_entity.id
_entity.type
_entity.pdbx_description
1 polymer ?
#
loop_
_entity_poly.entity_id
_entity_poly.type
_entity_poly.pdbx_seq_one_letter_code
_entity_poly.pdbx_strand_id
1 'polypeptide(L)'
;STEYRRLKGGEKYEPVETSALFGWRGASRYYDPKYIMAFRLEVKAVKKVREEYGFKNLWVMIPFCRRVDEIDKIIKIMEEEGLKRGPDFKVWLMAELPSNILLADKFNKYIDGYSIGSNDLTMTILGCDRDNETIAHLFDERDLAIKRAIRLLIKLAHKDEKTVSICGQAPSVYPDFVEFLIRCGIDSISVNPDAVIQTRKLIASIEQRILLEKAIGMGIKEDPDLDIPLNNENNTML
;
A
#
# COMPACT_ATOMS: atom_id res chain seq x y z
N SER A 1 1.04 -18.03 -6.54
CA SER A 1 1.15 -19.38 -7.14
C SER A 1 -0.20 -19.99 -7.54
N THR A 2 -1.18 -20.10 -6.63
CA THR A 2 -2.46 -20.80 -6.87
C THR A 2 -3.22 -20.32 -8.10
N GLU A 3 -3.32 -19.01 -8.32
CA GLU A 3 -3.98 -18.45 -9.51
C GLU A 3 -3.22 -18.77 -10.80
N TYR A 4 -1.88 -18.66 -10.78
CA TYR A 4 -1.05 -19.03 -11.92
C TYR A 4 -1.12 -20.54 -12.21
N ARG A 5 -1.28 -21.38 -11.20
CA ARG A 5 -1.45 -22.83 -11.34
C ARG A 5 -2.73 -23.19 -12.10
N ARG A 6 -3.75 -22.33 -12.04
CA ARG A 6 -5.02 -22.50 -12.77
C ARG A 6 -4.93 -22.07 -14.23
N LEU A 7 -3.85 -21.41 -14.66
CA LEU A 7 -3.59 -21.12 -16.06
C LEU A 7 -3.21 -22.41 -16.81
N LYS A 8 -3.47 -22.45 -18.11
CA LYS A 8 -3.12 -23.59 -18.96
C LYS A 8 -1.60 -23.87 -18.90
N GLY A 9 -1.20 -25.02 -18.34
CA GLY A 9 0.19 -25.42 -18.18
C GLY A 9 0.87 -24.89 -16.92
N GLY A 10 0.16 -24.13 -16.09
CA GLY A 10 0.69 -23.55 -14.85
C GLY A 10 1.02 -24.60 -13.79
N GLU A 11 0.34 -25.76 -13.81
CA GLU A 11 0.56 -26.87 -12.89
C GLU A 11 2.00 -27.43 -12.90
N LYS A 12 2.72 -27.21 -14.01
CA LYS A 12 4.11 -27.64 -14.19
C LYS A 12 5.14 -26.71 -13.55
N TYR A 13 4.77 -25.44 -13.35
CA TYR A 13 5.69 -24.39 -12.92
C TYR A 13 5.38 -23.88 -11.51
N GLU A 14 4.13 -23.98 -11.08
CA GLU A 14 3.68 -23.44 -9.80
C GLU A 14 3.67 -24.51 -8.71
N PRO A 15 4.30 -24.26 -7.54
CA PRO A 15 4.23 -25.19 -6.42
C PRO A 15 2.80 -25.32 -5.88
N VAL A 16 2.53 -26.41 -5.17
CA VAL A 16 1.37 -26.51 -4.27
C VAL A 16 1.82 -25.94 -2.93
N GLU A 17 1.13 -24.89 -2.47
CA GLU A 17 1.46 -24.21 -1.22
C GLU A 17 0.33 -24.39 -0.21
N THR A 18 0.68 -24.49 1.07
CA THR A 18 -0.28 -24.66 2.17
C THR A 18 -1.03 -23.37 2.50
N SER A 19 -0.45 -22.20 2.17
CA SER A 19 -1.08 -20.90 2.31
C SER A 19 -0.79 -20.04 1.08
N ALA A 20 -1.84 -19.61 0.39
CA ALA A 20 -1.72 -18.68 -0.73
C ALA A 20 -1.34 -17.26 -0.26
N LEU A 21 -1.76 -16.86 0.93
CA LEU A 21 -1.46 -15.55 1.51
C LEU A 21 0.04 -15.38 1.74
N PHE A 22 0.70 -16.36 2.36
CA PHE A 22 2.12 -16.27 2.71
C PHE A 22 3.09 -16.93 1.70
N GLY A 23 2.56 -17.44 0.58
CA GLY A 23 3.32 -18.19 -0.41
C GLY A 23 4.19 -17.37 -1.37
N TRP A 24 4.58 -18.00 -2.47
CA TRP A 24 5.41 -17.44 -3.53
C TRP A 24 4.58 -16.49 -4.42
N ARG A 25 4.67 -15.19 -4.10
CA ARG A 25 3.91 -14.09 -4.75
C ARG A 25 4.63 -12.75 -4.64
N GLY A 26 4.14 -11.77 -5.39
CA GLY A 26 4.65 -10.40 -5.46
C GLY A 26 6.17 -10.33 -5.63
N ALA A 27 6.81 -9.40 -4.92
CA ALA A 27 8.23 -9.10 -5.03
C ALA A 27 9.14 -10.34 -5.03
N SER A 28 8.91 -11.29 -4.12
CA SER A 28 9.71 -12.51 -3.99
C SER A 28 9.78 -13.36 -5.26
N ARG A 29 8.77 -13.23 -6.11
CA ARG A 29 8.68 -13.94 -7.38
C ARG A 29 9.46 -13.24 -8.49
N TYR A 30 9.52 -11.91 -8.47
CA TYR A 30 10.10 -11.12 -9.56
C TYR A 30 11.61 -11.28 -9.71
N TYR A 31 12.33 -11.56 -8.62
CA TYR A 31 13.78 -11.82 -8.65
C TYR A 31 14.14 -13.31 -8.58
N ASP A 32 13.17 -14.21 -8.47
CA ASP A 32 13.43 -15.64 -8.39
C ASP A 32 13.95 -16.17 -9.75
N PRO A 33 15.03 -16.97 -9.80
CA PRO A 33 15.56 -17.51 -11.05
C PRO A 33 14.53 -18.26 -11.91
N LYS A 34 13.50 -18.86 -11.29
CA LYS A 34 12.43 -19.58 -12.00
C LYS A 34 11.46 -18.66 -12.73
N TYR A 35 11.36 -17.39 -12.33
CA TYR A 35 10.33 -16.48 -12.83
C TYR A 35 10.86 -15.14 -13.37
N ILE A 36 12.12 -14.78 -13.08
CA ILE A 36 12.72 -13.50 -13.49
C ILE A 36 12.55 -13.19 -14.98
N MET A 37 12.59 -14.20 -15.85
CA MET A 37 12.37 -14.01 -17.29
C MET A 37 10.93 -13.57 -17.60
N ALA A 38 9.94 -14.07 -16.88
CA ALA A 38 8.55 -13.63 -17.03
C ALA A 38 8.36 -12.19 -16.53
N PHE A 39 8.97 -11.84 -15.39
CA PHE A 39 8.94 -10.46 -14.89
C PHE A 39 9.57 -9.47 -15.89
N ARG A 40 10.71 -9.81 -16.52
CA ARG A 40 11.31 -9.00 -17.58
C ARG A 40 10.35 -8.76 -18.76
N LEU A 41 9.51 -9.73 -19.11
CA LEU A 41 8.50 -9.54 -20.15
C LEU A 41 7.42 -8.52 -19.73
N GLU A 42 7.00 -8.54 -18.46
CA GLU A 42 6.07 -7.53 -17.91
C GLU A 42 6.70 -6.13 -17.96
N VAL A 43 7.97 -5.99 -17.58
CA VAL A 43 8.70 -4.71 -17.66
C VAL A 43 8.81 -4.21 -19.10
N LYS A 44 9.12 -5.09 -20.06
CA LYS A 44 9.13 -4.74 -21.50
C LYS A 44 7.76 -4.27 -21.99
N ALA A 45 6.68 -4.86 -21.51
CA ALA A 45 5.33 -4.44 -21.86
C ALA A 45 5.04 -3.02 -21.32
N VAL A 46 5.39 -2.72 -20.08
CA VAL A 46 5.25 -1.37 -19.50
C VAL A 46 6.07 -0.35 -20.30
N LYS A 47 7.33 -0.68 -20.62
CA LYS A 47 8.21 0.16 -21.42
C LYS A 47 7.61 0.44 -22.80
N LYS A 48 7.12 -0.59 -23.48
CA LYS A 48 6.43 -0.47 -24.78
C LYS A 48 5.26 0.52 -24.71
N VAL A 49 4.39 0.40 -23.71
CA VAL A 49 3.25 1.31 -23.54
C VAL A 49 3.70 2.77 -23.34
N ARG A 50 4.77 2.98 -22.58
CA ARG A 50 5.30 4.33 -22.32
C ARG A 50 6.08 4.93 -23.48
N GLU A 51 6.81 4.12 -24.23
CA GLU A 51 7.75 4.58 -25.26
C GLU A 51 7.14 4.57 -26.65
N GLU A 52 6.49 3.47 -27.05
CA GLU A 52 5.90 3.34 -28.39
C GLU A 52 4.52 3.97 -28.47
N TYR A 53 3.70 3.87 -27.42
CA TYR A 53 2.34 4.45 -27.40
C TYR A 53 2.27 5.83 -26.72
N GLY A 54 3.38 6.32 -26.17
CA GLY A 54 3.47 7.66 -25.61
C GLY A 54 2.76 7.90 -24.27
N PHE A 55 2.26 6.85 -23.60
CA PHE A 55 1.52 6.99 -22.34
C PHE A 55 2.44 7.16 -21.12
N LYS A 56 3.01 8.37 -20.98
CA LYS A 56 3.96 8.72 -19.90
C LYS A 56 3.34 8.78 -18.50
N ASN A 57 2.01 8.72 -18.38
CA ASN A 57 1.29 8.66 -17.11
C ASN A 57 1.19 7.24 -16.52
N LEU A 58 1.63 6.20 -17.23
CA LEU A 58 1.66 4.84 -16.69
C LEU A 58 2.84 4.66 -15.72
N TRP A 59 2.54 4.48 -14.43
CA TRP A 59 3.52 4.12 -13.41
C TRP A 59 3.39 2.64 -13.04
N VAL A 60 4.30 2.15 -12.19
CA VAL A 60 4.21 0.79 -11.65
C VAL A 60 4.11 0.80 -10.14
N MET A 61 3.51 -0.24 -9.60
CA MET A 61 3.43 -0.50 -8.18
C MET A 61 3.91 -1.92 -7.90
N ILE A 62 4.81 -2.08 -6.93
CA ILE A 62 5.36 -3.38 -6.57
C ILE A 62 4.53 -3.98 -5.42
N PRO A 63 3.82 -5.10 -5.65
CA PRO A 63 3.10 -5.80 -4.60
C PRO A 63 3.99 -6.72 -3.75
N PHE A 64 3.56 -6.96 -2.52
CA PHE A 64 4.01 -8.00 -1.60
C PHE A 64 5.53 -8.00 -1.38
N CYS A 65 6.11 -6.80 -1.21
CA CYS A 65 7.53 -6.60 -0.93
C CYS A 65 7.79 -6.71 0.56
N ARG A 66 8.40 -7.80 1.01
CA ARG A 66 8.59 -8.11 2.43
C ARG A 66 9.79 -7.38 3.00
N ARG A 67 10.87 -7.24 2.22
CA ARG A 67 12.16 -6.70 2.67
C ARG A 67 12.69 -5.63 1.74
N VAL A 68 13.46 -4.70 2.30
CA VAL A 68 14.08 -3.58 1.57
C VAL A 68 15.05 -4.07 0.48
N ASP A 69 15.71 -5.22 0.68
CA ASP A 69 16.60 -5.78 -0.35
C ASP A 69 15.82 -6.38 -1.54
N GLU A 70 14.54 -6.72 -1.39
CA GLU A 70 13.72 -7.18 -2.52
C GLU A 70 13.40 -6.03 -3.47
N ILE A 71 13.03 -4.85 -2.94
CA ILE A 71 12.73 -3.70 -3.80
C ILE A 71 13.96 -3.21 -4.56
N ASP A 72 15.14 -3.24 -3.93
CA ASP A 72 16.42 -2.91 -4.59
C ASP A 72 16.71 -3.85 -5.77
N LYS A 73 16.52 -5.16 -5.59
CA LYS A 73 16.68 -6.16 -6.67
C LYS A 73 15.70 -5.90 -7.82
N ILE A 74 14.44 -5.61 -7.51
CA ILE A 74 13.39 -5.38 -8.52
C ILE A 74 13.70 -4.13 -9.33
N ILE A 75 14.09 -3.03 -8.67
CA ILE A 75 14.47 -1.79 -9.36
C ILE A 75 15.65 -2.03 -10.28
N LYS A 76 16.68 -2.76 -9.84
CA LYS A 76 17.82 -3.12 -10.70
C LYS A 76 17.39 -3.90 -11.94
N ILE A 77 16.53 -4.90 -11.79
CA ILE A 77 15.99 -5.68 -12.92
C ILE A 77 15.22 -4.76 -13.89
N MET A 78 14.40 -3.84 -13.36
CA MET A 78 13.68 -2.88 -14.21
C MET A 78 14.61 -1.92 -14.95
N GLU A 79 15.66 -1.43 -14.28
CA GLU A 79 16.67 -0.56 -14.88
C GLU A 79 17.44 -1.29 -15.99
N GLU A 80 17.78 -2.56 -15.80
CA GLU A 80 18.41 -3.41 -16.83
C GLU A 80 17.54 -3.59 -18.09
N GLU A 81 16.22 -3.57 -17.94
CA GLU A 81 15.27 -3.56 -19.07
C GLU A 81 15.03 -2.14 -19.66
N GLY A 82 15.70 -1.13 -19.09
CA GLY A 82 15.63 0.27 -19.51
C GLY A 82 14.44 1.03 -18.95
N LEU A 83 13.79 0.54 -17.89
CA LEU A 83 12.71 1.24 -17.20
C LEU A 83 13.21 1.78 -15.86
N LYS A 84 13.78 2.99 -15.90
CA LYS A 84 14.42 3.64 -14.75
C LYS A 84 13.51 4.64 -14.05
N ARG A 85 13.47 4.59 -12.71
CA ARG A 85 12.77 5.57 -11.87
C ARG A 85 13.38 6.97 -12.04
N GLY A 86 12.53 8.00 -12.11
CA GLY A 86 12.96 9.38 -12.24
C GLY A 86 11.81 10.39 -12.20
N PRO A 87 12.03 11.62 -12.70
CA PRO A 87 10.98 12.63 -12.81
C PRO A 87 9.75 12.13 -13.59
N ASP A 88 9.99 11.41 -14.70
CA ASP A 88 8.94 11.00 -15.64
C ASP A 88 8.31 9.62 -15.34
N PHE A 89 8.98 8.78 -14.53
CA PHE A 89 8.51 7.43 -14.23
C PHE A 89 8.60 7.17 -12.73
N LYS A 90 7.45 6.88 -12.13
CA LYS A 90 7.30 6.64 -10.71
C LYS A 90 7.20 5.14 -10.41
N VAL A 91 7.79 4.76 -9.29
CA VAL A 91 7.69 3.41 -8.72
C VAL A 91 7.00 3.53 -7.38
N TRP A 92 5.89 2.83 -7.22
CA TRP A 92 5.10 2.80 -6.00
C TRP A 92 5.29 1.46 -5.28
N LEU A 93 5.02 1.44 -3.98
CA LEU A 93 4.93 0.21 -3.20
C LEU A 93 3.51 -0.02 -2.71
N MET A 94 2.99 -1.23 -2.86
CA MET A 94 1.76 -1.58 -2.15
C MET A 94 2.12 -1.86 -0.68
N ALA A 95 1.64 -1.02 0.23
CA ALA A 95 1.84 -1.16 1.67
C ALA A 95 0.78 -2.12 2.23
N GLU A 96 1.14 -3.39 2.29
CA GLU A 96 0.23 -4.47 2.65
C GLU A 96 0.82 -5.47 3.65
N LEU A 97 2.04 -5.19 4.12
CA LEU A 97 2.74 -5.97 5.13
C LEU A 97 3.16 -5.06 6.29
N PRO A 98 3.20 -5.57 7.54
CA PRO A 98 3.69 -4.78 8.67
C PRO A 98 5.11 -4.26 8.46
N SER A 99 5.97 -5.01 7.75
CA SER A 99 7.33 -4.59 7.43
C SER A 99 7.38 -3.36 6.52
N ASN A 100 6.38 -3.12 5.65
CA ASN A 100 6.31 -1.90 4.84
C ASN A 100 6.14 -0.66 5.69
N ILE A 101 5.42 -0.80 6.80
CA ILE A 101 5.10 0.30 7.71
C ILE A 101 6.26 0.55 8.66
N LEU A 102 6.75 -0.51 9.30
CA LEU A 102 7.84 -0.42 10.27
C LEU A 102 9.17 0.05 9.66
N LEU A 103 9.37 -0.17 8.35
CA LEU A 103 10.58 0.20 7.63
C LEU A 103 10.31 1.23 6.52
N ALA A 104 9.22 2.00 6.63
CA ALA A 104 8.85 2.98 5.60
C ALA A 104 9.99 3.96 5.30
N ASP A 105 10.73 4.41 6.32
CA ASP A 105 11.92 5.28 6.17
C ASP A 105 13.04 4.64 5.31
N LYS A 106 13.11 3.31 5.28
CA LYS A 106 14.06 2.57 4.43
C LYS A 106 13.51 2.37 3.03
N PHE A 107 12.22 2.05 2.90
CA PHE A 107 11.55 1.88 1.61
C PHE A 107 11.47 3.19 0.81
N ASN A 108 11.30 4.34 1.48
CA ASN A 108 11.20 5.67 0.86
C ASN A 108 12.34 6.01 -0.11
N LYS A 109 13.52 5.43 0.07
CA LYS A 109 14.67 5.61 -0.84
C LYS A 109 14.42 5.05 -2.24
N TYR A 110 13.56 4.04 -2.36
CA TYR A 110 13.37 3.23 -3.56
C TYR A 110 12.11 3.60 -4.34
N ILE A 111 11.15 4.27 -3.69
CA ILE A 111 9.81 4.51 -4.25
C ILE A 111 9.38 5.97 -4.15
N ASP A 112 8.35 6.33 -4.91
CA ASP A 112 7.75 7.67 -4.97
C ASP A 112 6.48 7.79 -4.12
N GLY A 113 5.86 6.68 -3.76
CA GLY A 113 4.66 6.66 -2.94
C GLY A 113 4.22 5.25 -2.56
N TYR A 114 3.23 5.19 -1.68
CA TYR A 114 2.60 3.96 -1.22
C TYR A 114 1.14 3.90 -1.65
N SER A 115 0.64 2.71 -1.96
CA SER A 115 -0.79 2.43 -1.90
C SER A 115 -1.06 1.41 -0.81
N ILE A 116 -1.84 1.77 0.19
CA ILE A 116 -2.24 0.86 1.26
C ILE A 116 -3.16 -0.21 0.66
N GLY A 117 -2.73 -1.46 0.72
CA GLY A 117 -3.55 -2.62 0.40
C GLY A 117 -4.23 -3.10 1.69
N SER A 118 -5.37 -2.49 2.04
CA SER A 118 -5.99 -2.64 3.36
C SER A 118 -6.40 -4.07 3.70
N ASN A 119 -6.78 -4.88 2.71
CA ASN A 119 -7.12 -6.29 2.89
C ASN A 119 -5.92 -7.10 3.40
N ASP A 120 -4.84 -7.14 2.62
CA ASP A 120 -3.63 -7.90 2.95
C ASP A 120 -2.96 -7.32 4.20
N LEU A 121 -3.01 -5.99 4.39
CA LEU A 121 -2.53 -5.35 5.61
C LEU A 121 -3.29 -5.82 6.86
N THR A 122 -4.63 -5.87 6.78
CA THR A 122 -5.48 -6.32 7.89
C THR A 122 -5.24 -7.79 8.20
N MET A 123 -5.21 -8.64 7.18
CA MET A 123 -4.93 -10.07 7.33
C MET A 123 -3.56 -10.34 7.96
N THR A 124 -2.54 -9.56 7.59
CA THR A 124 -1.17 -9.78 8.06
C THR A 124 -0.89 -9.15 9.42
N ILE A 125 -1.57 -8.07 9.80
CA ILE A 125 -1.49 -7.51 11.16
C ILE A 125 -2.29 -8.36 12.15
N LEU A 126 -3.53 -8.74 11.81
CA LEU A 126 -4.40 -9.49 12.71
C LEU A 126 -4.13 -11.01 12.69
N GLY A 127 -3.36 -11.50 11.71
CA GLY A 127 -3.07 -12.93 11.57
C GLY A 127 -4.30 -13.74 11.18
N CYS A 128 -5.24 -13.14 10.44
CA CYS A 128 -6.47 -13.79 9.99
C CYS A 128 -6.55 -13.88 8.46
N ASP A 129 -7.25 -14.88 7.95
CA ASP A 129 -7.59 -15.00 6.53
C ASP A 129 -9.08 -14.76 6.38
N ARG A 130 -9.47 -13.75 5.58
CA ARG A 130 -10.88 -13.39 5.37
C ARG A 130 -11.66 -14.46 4.60
N ASP A 131 -10.96 -15.31 3.86
CA ASP A 131 -11.56 -16.40 3.09
C ASP A 131 -11.67 -17.69 3.96
N ASN A 132 -11.12 -17.67 5.18
CA ASN A 132 -11.29 -18.74 6.15
C ASN A 132 -12.56 -18.51 6.98
N GLU A 133 -13.64 -19.22 6.64
CA GLU A 133 -14.96 -19.12 7.28
C GLU A 133 -14.93 -19.19 8.82
N THR A 134 -13.96 -19.92 9.40
CA THR A 134 -13.87 -20.08 10.86
C THR A 134 -13.47 -18.79 11.57
N ILE A 135 -12.63 -17.96 10.94
CA ILE A 135 -12.03 -16.76 11.55
C ILE A 135 -12.31 -15.47 10.77
N ALA A 136 -13.06 -15.53 9.67
CA ALA A 136 -13.40 -14.37 8.84
C ALA A 136 -14.09 -13.25 9.64
N HIS A 137 -14.80 -13.60 10.72
CA HIS A 137 -15.44 -12.64 11.63
C HIS A 137 -14.45 -11.77 12.43
N LEU A 138 -13.16 -12.13 12.47
CA LEU A 138 -12.09 -11.34 13.10
C LEU A 138 -11.56 -10.23 12.17
N PHE A 139 -11.87 -10.28 10.87
CA PHE A 139 -11.41 -9.30 9.90
C PHE A 139 -12.18 -7.98 10.07
N ASP A 140 -11.48 -6.93 10.50
CA ASP A 140 -12.01 -5.56 10.49
C ASP A 140 -10.90 -4.56 10.13
N GLU A 141 -11.04 -3.91 8.98
CA GLU A 141 -10.09 -2.90 8.49
C GLU A 141 -10.09 -1.62 9.36
N ARG A 142 -11.10 -1.45 10.23
CA ARG A 142 -11.24 -0.32 11.14
C ARG A 142 -10.62 -0.59 12.51
N ASP A 143 -10.08 -1.79 12.74
CA ASP A 143 -9.41 -2.15 13.98
C ASP A 143 -8.30 -1.16 14.33
N LEU A 144 -8.09 -0.94 15.63
CA LEU A 144 -7.13 0.05 16.13
C LEU A 144 -5.70 -0.25 15.66
N ALA A 145 -5.31 -1.52 15.56
CA ALA A 145 -4.00 -1.90 15.06
C ALA A 145 -3.79 -1.44 13.62
N ILE A 146 -4.84 -1.52 12.79
CA ILE A 146 -4.80 -1.11 11.38
C ILE A 146 -4.77 0.41 11.27
N LYS A 147 -5.59 1.11 12.05
CA LYS A 147 -5.57 2.58 12.10
C LYS A 147 -4.21 3.12 12.56
N ARG A 148 -3.62 2.55 13.62
CA ARG A 148 -2.26 2.91 14.07
C ARG A 148 -1.22 2.68 12.99
N ALA A 149 -1.28 1.54 12.32
CA ALA A 149 -0.40 1.18 11.21
C ALA A 149 -0.50 2.18 10.05
N ILE A 150 -1.71 2.52 9.60
CA ILE A 150 -1.95 3.51 8.54
C ILE A 150 -1.44 4.89 8.94
N ARG A 151 -1.76 5.36 10.15
CA ARG A 151 -1.28 6.67 10.64
C ARG A 151 0.24 6.73 10.69
N LEU A 152 0.89 5.68 11.18
CA LEU A 152 2.35 5.59 11.20
C LEU A 152 2.94 5.64 9.79
N LEU A 153 2.38 4.86 8.84
CA LEU A 153 2.85 4.85 7.46
C LEU A 153 2.76 6.24 6.83
N ILE A 154 1.61 6.91 6.94
CA ILE A 154 1.40 8.25 6.37
C ILE A 154 2.43 9.23 6.94
N LYS A 155 2.61 9.23 8.27
CA LYS A 155 3.60 10.08 8.95
C LYS A 155 5.03 9.81 8.49
N LEU A 156 5.43 8.55 8.31
CA LEU A 156 6.79 8.20 7.88
C LEU A 156 7.02 8.46 6.39
N ALA A 157 6.01 8.25 5.55
CA ALA A 157 6.07 8.52 4.12
C ALA A 157 6.22 10.03 3.84
N HIS A 158 5.39 10.86 4.48
CA HIS A 158 5.42 12.31 4.29
C HIS A 158 6.70 12.97 4.76
N LYS A 159 7.41 12.40 5.75
CA LYS A 159 8.74 12.90 6.17
C LYS A 159 9.76 12.95 5.04
N ASP A 160 9.64 12.05 4.06
CA ASP A 160 10.50 11.99 2.88
C ASP A 160 9.74 12.38 1.60
N GLU A 161 8.67 13.17 1.73
CA GLU A 161 7.84 13.68 0.64
C GLU A 161 7.26 12.57 -0.25
N LYS A 162 6.93 11.41 0.35
CA LYS A 162 6.26 10.31 -0.35
C LYS A 162 4.76 10.40 -0.16
N THR A 163 4.02 10.29 -1.26
CA THR A 163 2.55 10.29 -1.21
C THR A 163 2.03 8.95 -0.76
N VAL A 164 0.89 8.93 -0.07
CA VAL A 164 0.20 7.72 0.36
C VAL A 164 -1.23 7.73 -0.16
N SER A 165 -1.57 6.70 -0.92
CA SER A 165 -2.92 6.37 -1.33
C SER A 165 -3.44 5.17 -0.55
N ILE A 166 -4.75 4.92 -0.63
CA ILE A 166 -5.36 3.66 -0.20
C ILE A 166 -6.21 3.09 -1.34
N CYS A 167 -6.11 1.78 -1.53
CA CYS A 167 -7.01 1.01 -2.38
C CYS A 167 -7.78 0.01 -1.51
N GLY A 168 -9.05 -0.19 -1.82
CA GLY A 168 -9.88 -1.12 -1.07
C GLY A 168 -11.35 -0.72 -1.06
N GLN A 169 -12.18 -1.59 -0.52
CA GLN A 169 -13.62 -1.33 -0.41
C GLN A 169 -13.95 -0.50 0.83
N ALA A 170 -13.15 -0.57 1.91
CA ALA A 170 -13.40 0.17 3.16
C ALA A 170 -13.72 1.66 2.95
N PRO A 171 -12.97 2.45 2.14
CA PRO A 171 -13.28 3.85 1.91
C PRO A 171 -14.62 4.12 1.21
N SER A 172 -15.17 3.13 0.50
CA SER A 172 -16.50 3.23 -0.12
C SER A 172 -17.63 2.85 0.83
N VAL A 173 -17.32 2.08 1.87
CA VAL A 173 -18.31 1.46 2.77
C VAL A 173 -18.42 2.22 4.10
N TYR A 174 -17.33 2.77 4.62
CA TYR A 174 -17.25 3.30 5.98
C TYR A 174 -16.87 4.80 6.00
N PRO A 175 -17.85 5.72 6.14
CA PRO A 175 -17.57 7.16 6.15
C PRO A 175 -16.65 7.65 7.27
N ASP A 176 -16.74 7.02 8.44
CA ASP A 176 -15.87 7.24 9.60
C ASP A 176 -14.41 6.87 9.31
N PHE A 177 -14.19 5.80 8.54
CA PHE A 177 -12.85 5.41 8.10
C PHE A 177 -12.27 6.41 7.09
N VAL A 178 -13.09 6.93 6.17
CA VAL A 178 -12.67 8.01 5.25
C VAL A 178 -12.28 9.26 6.02
N GLU A 179 -13.06 9.66 7.02
CA GLU A 179 -12.71 10.80 7.88
C GLU A 179 -11.38 10.58 8.60
N PHE A 180 -11.16 9.39 9.17
CA PHE A 180 -9.90 9.03 9.80
C PHE A 180 -8.71 9.19 8.83
N LEU A 181 -8.84 8.70 7.59
CA LEU A 181 -7.80 8.80 6.57
C LEU A 181 -7.49 10.26 6.20
N ILE A 182 -8.52 11.09 6.01
CA ILE A 182 -8.37 12.52 5.71
C ILE A 182 -7.67 13.24 6.87
N ARG A 183 -8.08 12.96 8.11
CA ARG A 183 -7.46 13.55 9.30
C ARG A 183 -6.00 13.12 9.48
N CYS A 184 -5.64 11.92 9.04
CA CYS A 184 -4.25 11.47 9.00
C CYS A 184 -3.44 12.09 7.86
N GLY A 185 -4.09 12.72 6.87
CA GLY A 185 -3.44 13.39 5.76
C GLY A 185 -3.27 12.54 4.50
N ILE A 186 -4.10 11.51 4.29
CA ILE A 186 -4.03 10.69 3.06
C ILE A 186 -4.02 11.57 1.79
N ASP A 187 -3.19 11.23 0.79
CA ASP A 187 -3.06 12.03 -0.43
C ASP A 187 -4.13 11.68 -1.47
N SER A 188 -4.56 10.41 -1.51
CA SER A 188 -5.61 9.98 -2.43
C SER A 188 -6.33 8.71 -1.97
N ILE A 189 -7.57 8.55 -2.43
CA ILE A 189 -8.41 7.39 -2.15
C ILE A 189 -8.90 6.84 -3.49
N SER A 190 -8.59 5.56 -3.74
CA SER A 190 -9.02 4.86 -4.95
C SER A 190 -10.23 3.99 -4.65
N VAL A 191 -11.33 4.25 -5.36
CA VAL A 191 -12.61 3.53 -5.23
C VAL A 191 -13.09 3.02 -6.58
N ASN A 192 -14.03 2.08 -6.56
CA ASN A 192 -14.70 1.62 -7.77
C ASN A 192 -15.43 2.78 -8.47
N PRO A 193 -15.55 2.75 -9.82
CA PRO A 193 -16.15 3.83 -10.60
C PRO A 193 -17.55 4.27 -10.14
N ASP A 194 -18.37 3.34 -9.65
CA ASP A 194 -19.72 3.57 -9.14
C ASP A 194 -19.75 4.37 -7.83
N ALA A 195 -18.71 4.23 -6.99
CA ALA A 195 -18.60 4.93 -5.71
C ALA A 195 -17.97 6.34 -5.82
N VAL A 196 -17.28 6.67 -6.92
CA VAL A 196 -16.47 7.90 -7.07
C VAL A 196 -17.24 9.17 -6.70
N ILE A 197 -18.46 9.35 -7.21
CA ILE A 197 -19.24 10.57 -6.98
C ILE A 197 -19.65 10.71 -5.52
N GLN A 198 -20.07 9.61 -4.89
CA GLN A 198 -20.48 9.59 -3.49
C GLN A 198 -19.28 9.85 -2.58
N THR A 199 -18.17 9.14 -2.79
CA THR A 199 -16.93 9.31 -2.03
C THR A 199 -16.39 10.74 -2.17
N ARG A 200 -16.42 11.34 -3.36
CA ARG A 200 -15.96 12.72 -3.57
C ARG A 200 -16.79 13.73 -2.77
N LYS A 201 -18.13 13.57 -2.74
CA LYS A 201 -19.02 14.44 -1.94
C LYS A 201 -18.74 14.30 -0.44
N LEU A 202 -18.52 13.07 0.02
CA LEU A 202 -18.17 12.78 1.40
C LEU A 202 -16.84 13.45 1.79
N ILE A 203 -15.79 13.26 0.98
CA ILE A 203 -14.47 13.87 1.20
C ILE A 203 -14.61 15.40 1.29
N ALA A 204 -15.26 16.04 0.33
CA ALA A 204 -15.43 17.50 0.31
C ALA A 204 -16.16 18.03 1.57
N SER A 205 -17.18 17.32 2.05
CA SER A 205 -17.89 17.65 3.28
C SER A 205 -16.98 17.56 4.52
N ILE A 206 -16.17 16.50 4.60
CA ILE A 206 -15.23 16.31 5.71
C ILE A 206 -14.13 17.38 5.68
N GLU A 207 -13.53 17.65 4.52
CA GLU A 207 -12.50 18.68 4.35
C GLU A 207 -13.02 20.07 4.73
N GLN A 208 -14.23 20.42 4.28
CA GLN A 208 -14.86 21.69 4.63
C GLN A 208 -15.07 21.81 6.14
N ARG A 209 -15.53 20.75 6.80
CA ARG A 209 -15.68 20.73 8.25
C ARG A 209 -14.34 20.88 8.99
N ILE A 210 -13.30 20.19 8.56
CA ILE A 210 -11.95 20.31 9.15
C ILE A 210 -11.42 21.74 9.00
N LEU A 211 -11.66 22.41 7.87
CA LEU A 211 -11.29 23.82 7.68
C LEU A 211 -12.05 24.75 8.63
N LEU A 212 -13.36 24.51 8.84
CA LEU A 212 -14.16 25.28 9.78
C LEU A 212 -13.73 25.07 11.23
N GLU A 213 -13.48 23.81 11.64
CA GLU A 213 -12.94 23.46 12.96
C GLU A 213 -11.66 24.25 13.25
N LYS A 214 -10.72 24.29 12.28
CA LYS A 214 -9.48 25.08 12.37
C LYS A 214 -9.74 26.59 12.48
N ALA A 215 -10.67 27.13 11.69
CA ALA A 215 -10.97 28.56 11.65
C ALA A 215 -11.58 29.08 12.97
N ILE A 216 -12.37 28.23 13.66
CA ILE A 216 -13.01 28.59 14.94
C ILE A 216 -12.16 28.22 16.17
N GLY A 217 -10.92 27.79 15.97
CA GLY A 217 -10.01 27.43 17.06
C GLY A 217 -10.39 26.15 17.80
N MET A 218 -11.27 25.30 17.23
CA MET A 218 -11.46 23.96 17.73
C MET A 218 -10.23 23.13 17.33
N GLY A 219 -9.45 22.73 18.33
CA GLY A 219 -8.34 21.79 18.11
C GLY A 219 -8.84 20.52 17.41
N ILE A 220 -7.98 19.89 16.61
CA ILE A 220 -8.27 18.57 16.05
C ILE A 220 -8.55 17.66 17.24
N LYS A 221 -9.77 17.11 17.32
CA LYS A 221 -10.11 16.11 18.33
C LYS A 221 -9.37 14.83 17.96
N GLU A 222 -8.11 14.75 18.34
CA GLU A 222 -7.30 13.55 18.12
C GLU A 222 -7.78 12.46 19.06
N ASP A 223 -8.03 11.28 18.49
CA ASP A 223 -8.25 10.07 19.25
C ASP A 223 -6.90 9.67 19.88
N PRO A 224 -6.77 9.71 21.22
CA PRO A 224 -5.51 9.46 21.90
C PRO A 224 -4.99 8.03 21.67
N ASP A 225 -5.88 7.11 21.28
CA ASP A 225 -5.51 5.74 20.99
C ASP A 225 -4.83 5.60 19.63
N LEU A 226 -4.87 6.59 18.72
CA LEU A 226 -4.26 6.47 17.40
C LEU A 226 -2.73 6.54 17.38
N ASP A 227 -2.12 7.10 18.42
CA ASP A 227 -0.67 7.12 18.54
C ASP A 227 -0.17 5.85 19.22
N ILE A 228 0.93 5.29 18.71
CA ILE A 228 1.60 4.16 19.35
C ILE A 228 2.29 4.70 20.61
N PRO A 229 2.02 4.13 21.80
CA PRO A 229 2.64 4.57 23.05
C PRO A 229 4.11 4.15 23.07
N LEU A 230 4.94 4.91 22.37
CA LEU A 230 6.38 4.89 22.53
C LEU A 230 6.69 5.77 23.73
N ASN A 231 7.41 5.26 24.72
CA ASN A 231 7.85 6.06 25.86
C ASN A 231 8.56 7.31 25.33
N ASN A 232 7.93 8.47 25.48
CA ASN A 232 8.61 9.75 25.40
C ASN A 232 9.46 9.90 26.68
N GLU A 233 10.49 9.07 26.83
CA GLU A 233 11.69 9.46 27.58
C GLU A 233 12.45 10.47 26.73
N ASN A 234 11.86 11.65 26.60
CA ASN A 234 12.56 12.89 26.31
C ASN A 234 11.75 13.99 27.01
N ASN A 235 11.73 13.88 28.34
CA ASN A 235 11.49 15.01 29.21
C ASN A 235 12.69 15.09 30.17
N THR A 236 13.50 16.14 29.99
CA THR A 236 14.41 16.77 30.97
C THR A 236 15.56 15.97 31.59
N MET A 237 16.80 16.29 31.17
CA MET A 237 18.08 16.50 31.90
C MET A 237 19.21 16.31 30.85
N LEU A 238 19.92 17.31 30.32
CA LEU A 238 20.60 18.51 30.87
C LEU A 238 20.59 19.64 29.85
#